data_AF-A0A924JQT9-F1
#
_entry.id   AF-A0A924JQT9-F1
#
_cell.length_a   1.000
_cell.length_b   1.000
_cell.length_c   1.000
_cell.angle_alpha   90.00
_cell.angle_beta   90.00
_cell.angle_gamma   90.00
#
_symmetry.space_group_name_H-M   'P 1'
#
loop_
_entity.id
_entity.type
_entity.pdbx_description
1 polymer ?
#
loop_
_entity_poly.entity_id
_entity_poly.type
_entity_poly.pdbx_seq_one_letter_code
_entity_poly.pdbx_strand_id
1 'polypeptide(L)'
;MRRAGRKIPLAVIAIVQGALVIGAIFFVIVIPAMLKKDIGSANSSILPLDYGLNLVFFYVGLAVATAVAIASYLVFARRQKARPSSAQD
;
A
#
# COMPACT_ATOMS: atom_id res chain seq x y z
N MET A 1 1.68 33.99 4.54
CA MET A 1 2.38 32.70 4.35
C MET A 1 2.43 31.94 5.69
N ARG A 2 1.52 30.98 5.94
CA ARG A 2 1.50 30.14 7.16
C ARG A 2 1.12 28.69 6.78
N ARG A 3 1.91 28.05 5.94
CA ARG A 3 1.76 26.61 5.62
C ARG A 3 3.12 25.96 5.37
N ALA A 4 4.11 26.27 6.20
CA ALA A 4 5.37 25.53 6.22
C ALA A 4 5.47 24.83 7.59
N GLY A 5 5.53 23.51 7.59
CA GLY A 5 5.86 22.74 8.80
C GLY A 5 4.74 21.91 9.44
N ARG A 6 3.80 21.34 8.67
CA ARG A 6 2.94 20.28 9.25
C ARG A 6 3.78 19.00 9.34
N LYS A 7 4.25 18.65 10.54
CA LYS A 7 4.96 17.39 10.82
C LYS A 7 4.12 16.22 10.29
N ILE A 8 4.75 15.32 9.52
CA ILE A 8 4.11 14.09 9.05
C ILE A 8 3.78 13.24 10.29
N PRO A 9 2.52 12.80 10.49
CA PRO A 9 2.17 11.94 11.61
C PRO A 9 2.90 10.59 11.51
N LEU A 10 3.41 10.07 12.63
CA LEU A 10 4.09 8.76 12.68
C LEU A 10 3.23 7.63 12.11
N ALA A 11 1.91 7.68 12.32
CA ALA A 11 0.98 6.70 11.76
C ALA A 11 0.99 6.67 10.22
N VAL A 12 1.17 7.83 9.56
CA VAL A 12 1.27 7.87 8.08
C VAL A 12 2.54 7.17 7.62
N ILE A 13 3.66 7.39 8.33
CA ILE A 13 4.93 6.72 8.04
C ILE A 13 4.78 5.20 8.21
N ALA A 14 4.14 4.75 9.29
CA ALA A 14 3.90 3.34 9.55
C ALA A 14 3.01 2.69 8.47
N ILE A 15 1.97 3.37 7.99
CA ILE A 15 1.11 2.89 6.90
C ILE A 15 1.94 2.69 5.62
N VAL A 16 2.74 3.68 5.24
CA VAL A 16 3.60 3.61 4.05
C VAL A 16 4.63 2.49 4.18
N GLN A 17 5.28 2.35 5.35
CA GLN A 17 6.24 1.28 5.60
C GLN A 17 5.59 -0.09 5.50
N GLY A 18 4.39 -0.28 6.06
CA GLY A 18 3.65 -1.53 5.92
C GLY A 18 3.35 -1.88 4.46
N ALA A 19 2.92 -0.89 3.66
CA ALA A 19 2.70 -1.08 2.24
C ALA A 19 3.98 -1.46 1.48
N LEU A 20 5.12 -0.81 1.80
CA LEU A 20 6.40 -1.15 1.19
C LEU A 20 6.86 -2.58 1.52
N VAL A 21 6.68 -3.03 2.77
CA VAL A 21 6.99 -4.41 3.17
C VAL A 21 6.13 -5.40 2.40
N ILE A 22 4.82 -5.18 2.32
CA ILE A 22 3.90 -6.02 1.54
C ILE A 22 4.32 -6.05 0.06
N GLY A 23 4.60 -4.89 -0.53
CA GLY A 23 5.04 -4.76 -1.91
C GLY A 23 6.36 -5.50 -2.18
N ALA A 24 7.31 -5.45 -1.25
CA ALA A 24 8.59 -6.16 -1.37
C ALA A 24 8.42 -7.68 -1.30
N ILE A 25 7.57 -8.18 -0.38
CA ILE A 25 7.26 -9.61 -0.27
C ILE A 25 6.69 -10.13 -1.59
N PHE A 26 5.69 -9.45 -2.15
CA PHE A 26 5.10 -9.85 -3.43
C PHE A 26 6.09 -9.77 -4.59
N PHE A 27 6.99 -8.78 -4.61
CA PHE A 27 8.05 -8.70 -5.60
C PHE A 27 8.93 -9.96 -5.58
N VAL A 28 9.43 -10.33 -4.40
CA VAL A 28 10.33 -11.49 -4.23
C VAL A 28 9.64 -12.80 -4.61
N ILE A 29 8.34 -12.93 -4.40
CA ILE A 29 7.57 -14.14 -4.74
C ILE A 29 7.28 -14.20 -6.25
N VAL A 30 6.82 -13.10 -6.83
CA VAL A 30 6.24 -13.10 -8.19
C VAL A 30 7.31 -12.98 -9.28
N ILE A 31 8.40 -12.24 -9.04
CA ILE A 31 9.44 -12.05 -10.06
C ILE A 31 10.10 -13.37 -10.48
N PRO A 32 10.50 -14.29 -9.57
CA PRO A 32 11.03 -15.59 -9.98
C PRO A 32 10.02 -16.42 -10.78
N ALA A 33 8.72 -16.30 -10.46
CA ALA A 33 7.65 -16.98 -11.18
C ALA A 33 7.48 -16.44 -12.61
N MET A 34 7.65 -15.13 -12.82
CA MET A 34 7.70 -14.53 -14.16
C MET A 34 8.90 -15.05 -14.96
N LEU A 35 10.11 -15.00 -14.38
CA LEU A 35 11.32 -15.44 -15.08
C LEU A 35 11.27 -16.92 -15.46
N LYS A 36 10.64 -17.77 -14.64
CA LYS A 36 10.40 -19.17 -14.99
C LYS A 36 9.49 -19.36 -16.19
N LYS A 37 8.49 -18.49 -16.39
CA LYS A 37 7.60 -18.55 -17.55
C LYS A 37 8.38 -18.31 -18.85
N ASP A 38 9.37 -17.43 -18.83
CA ASP A 38 10.21 -17.12 -19.99
C ASP A 38 11.18 -18.27 -20.35
N ILE A 39 11.52 -19.14 -19.38
CA ILE A 39 12.40 -20.30 -19.57
C ILE A 39 11.62 -21.55 -20.07
N GLY A 40 10.29 -21.52 -19.99
CA GLY A 40 9.40 -22.61 -20.42
C GLY A 40 8.87 -23.46 -19.25
N SER A 41 7.62 -23.91 -19.38
CA SER A 41 6.97 -24.80 -18.40
C SER A 41 7.25 -26.27 -18.74
N ALA A 42 7.61 -27.07 -17.75
CA ALA A 42 7.75 -28.53 -17.91
C ALA A 42 6.41 -29.25 -18.16
N ASN A 43 5.27 -28.56 -18.00
CA ASN A 43 3.93 -29.09 -18.25
C ASN A 43 3.15 -28.17 -19.20
N SER A 44 2.76 -28.71 -20.36
CA SER A 44 2.06 -28.01 -21.45
C SER A 44 0.56 -27.77 -21.21
N SER A 45 -0.01 -28.39 -20.16
CA SER A 45 -1.43 -28.21 -19.79
C SER A 45 -1.69 -27.03 -18.84
N ILE A 46 -0.63 -26.42 -18.28
CA ILE A 46 -0.76 -25.24 -17.42
C ILE A 46 -0.91 -24.01 -18.31
N LEU A 47 -2.10 -23.40 -18.30
CA LEU A 47 -2.31 -22.13 -18.96
C LEU A 47 -1.50 -21.06 -18.21
N PRO A 48 -0.49 -20.43 -18.83
CA PRO A 48 0.43 -19.58 -18.09
C PRO A 48 -0.25 -18.24 -17.79
N LEU A 49 -0.72 -18.08 -16.56
CA LEU A 49 -1.30 -16.83 -16.07
C LEU A 49 -0.36 -15.64 -16.34
N ASP A 50 -0.91 -14.47 -16.68
CA ASP A 50 -0.12 -13.26 -16.87
C ASP A 50 0.26 -12.67 -15.51
N TYR A 51 1.32 -13.22 -14.92
CA TYR A 51 1.87 -12.75 -13.65
C TYR A 51 2.38 -11.31 -13.74
N GLY A 52 2.83 -10.87 -14.93
CA GLY A 52 3.27 -9.50 -15.21
C GLY A 52 2.15 -8.51 -14.99
N LEU A 53 1.05 -8.69 -15.72
CA LEU A 53 -0.12 -7.85 -15.64
C LEU A 53 -0.75 -7.88 -14.23
N ASN A 54 -0.83 -9.06 -13.62
CA ASN A 54 -1.35 -9.20 -12.25
C ASN A 54 -0.50 -8.50 -11.19
N LEU A 55 0.84 -8.47 -11.35
CA LEU A 55 1.72 -7.76 -10.44
C LEU A 55 1.52 -6.23 -10.55
N VAL A 56 1.31 -5.72 -11.77
CA VAL A 56 0.97 -4.30 -11.97
C VAL A 56 -0.34 -3.95 -11.29
N PHE A 57 -1.40 -4.75 -11.50
CA PHE A 57 -2.69 -4.53 -10.85
C PHE A 57 -2.59 -4.61 -9.32
N PHE A 58 -1.78 -5.54 -8.80
CA PHE A 58 -1.50 -5.62 -7.39
C PHE A 58 -0.87 -4.33 -6.85
N TYR A 59 0.17 -3.79 -7.49
CA TYR A 59 0.81 -2.55 -7.04
C TYR A 59 -0.13 -1.34 -7.13
N VAL A 60 -0.93 -1.25 -8.20
CA VAL A 60 -1.96 -0.21 -8.33
C VAL A 60 -2.97 -0.31 -7.18
N GLY A 61 -3.49 -1.51 -6.93
CA GLY A 61 -4.42 -1.77 -5.82
C GLY A 61 -3.82 -1.44 -4.47
N LEU A 62 -2.57 -1.83 -4.23
CA LEU A 62 -1.84 -1.53 -2.99
C LEU A 62 -1.63 -0.04 -2.80
N ALA A 63 -1.27 0.69 -3.87
CA ALA A 63 -1.12 2.15 -3.83
C ALA A 63 -2.45 2.84 -3.50
N VAL A 64 -3.54 2.43 -4.14
CA VAL A 64 -4.90 2.96 -3.87
C VAL A 64 -5.31 2.67 -2.42
N ALA A 65 -5.14 1.44 -1.94
CA ALA A 65 -5.48 1.06 -0.58
C ALA A 65 -4.66 1.87 0.45
N THR A 66 -3.37 2.08 0.19
CA THR A 66 -2.48 2.90 1.03
C THR A 66 -2.94 4.35 1.07
N ALA A 67 -3.27 4.94 -0.08
CA ALA A 67 -3.78 6.30 -0.16
C ALA A 67 -5.11 6.46 0.59
N VAL A 68 -6.03 5.51 0.46
CA VAL A 68 -7.31 5.48 1.18
C VAL A 68 -7.09 5.36 2.69
N ALA A 69 -6.16 4.50 3.14
CA ALA A 69 -5.83 4.35 4.55
C ALA A 69 -5.28 5.67 5.14
N ILE A 70 -4.35 6.32 4.45
CA ILE A 70 -3.78 7.62 4.85
C ILE A 70 -4.87 8.69 4.90
N ALA A 71 -5.68 8.81 3.84
CA ALA A 71 -6.75 9.79 3.76
C ALA A 71 -7.76 9.60 4.90
N SER A 72 -8.19 8.37 5.14
CA SER A 72 -9.09 8.00 6.23
C SER A 72 -8.51 8.41 7.58
N TYR A 73 -7.26 8.02 7.86
CA TYR A 73 -6.56 8.39 9.10
C TYR A 73 -6.52 9.91 9.30
N LEU A 74 -6.16 10.67 8.26
CA LEU A 74 -6.09 12.13 8.34
C LEU A 74 -7.46 12.77 8.55
N VAL A 75 -8.52 12.25 7.94
CA VAL A 75 -9.90 12.72 8.15
C VAL A 75 -10.31 12.48 9.62
N PHE A 76 -10.10 11.27 10.15
CA PHE A 76 -10.43 10.97 11.54
C PHE A 76 -9.62 11.79 12.55
N ALA A 77 -8.30 11.91 12.34
CA ALA A 77 -7.42 12.70 13.20
C ALA A 77 -7.82 14.19 13.23
N ARG A 78 -8.31 14.74 12.11
CA ARG A 78 -8.84 16.11 12.06
C ARG A 78 -10.14 16.27 12.83
N ARG A 79 -11.06 15.29 12.73
CA ARG A 79 -12.34 15.30 13.46
C ARG A 79 -12.16 15.19 14.97
N GLN A 80 -11.20 14.38 15.43
CA GLN A 80 -10.91 14.26 16.86
C GLN A 80 -10.37 15.56 17.47
N LYS A 81 -9.53 16.30 16.74
CA LYS A 81 -9.03 17.62 17.17
C LYS A 81 -10.10 18.71 17.22
N ALA A 82 -11.24 18.51 16.54
CA ALA A 82 -12.33 19.47 16.50
C ALA A 82 -13.39 19.24 17.59
N ARG A 83 -13.29 18.15 18.38
CA ARG A 83 -14.18 17.94 19.53
C ARG A 83 -13.73 18.84 20.69
N PRO A 84 -14.57 19.75 21.21
CA PRO A 84 -14.29 20.48 22.44
C PRO A 84 -14.12 19.47 23.59
N SER A 85 -13.10 19.69 24.44
CA SER A 85 -12.91 18.91 25.65
C SER A 85 -14.05 19.22 26.63
N SER A 86 -15.06 18.36 26.71
CA SER A 86 -16.13 18.42 27.71
C SER A 86 -15.69 17.92 29.09
N ALA A 87 -14.41 18.13 29.42
CA ALA A 87 -13.79 17.73 30.69
C ALA A 87 -13.25 18.99 31.37
N GLN A 88 -14.17 19.87 31.77
CA GLN A 88 -13.96 20.94 32.74
C GLN A 88 -15.30 21.09 33.50
N ASP A 89 -15.55 20.19 34.44
CA ASP A 89 -16.50 20.33 35.55
C ASP A 89 -15.81 19.84 36.82
#